data_AF-A0A920TGY2-F1
#
_entry.id   AF-A0A920TGY2-F1
#
_cell.length_a   1.000
_cell.length_b   1.000
_cell.length_c   1.000
_cell.angle_alpha   90.00
_cell.angle_beta   90.00
_cell.angle_gamma   90.00
#
_symmetry.space_group_name_H-M   'P 1'
#
loop_
_entity.id
_entity.type
_entity.pdbx_description
1 polymer ?
#
loop_
_entity_poly.entity_id
_entity_poly.type
_entity_poly.pdbx_seq_one_letter_code
_entity_poly.pdbx_strand_id
1 'polypeptide(L)'
;MADRLSINDTRTGNEHELSLSYGTHVNAGSAISAKDLRKIKTSDDDFGVLVHDPGFMNTSACKSSITYIDGDAGILLYRGYPIEELAAKSTYLEVAYLLLHGELPNESELDIWTTDITNHTFLNEKIKKFLDGFRYDAHPMGILVSALASLSTFYPKSRNVQDKGNSCKIYTEIDSQNTYTSSFRLQIQCRLAICISRQRFKLFSQFPEYDVPCY
;
A
#
# COMPACT_ATOMS: atom_id res chain seq x y z
N MET A 1 22.91 -20.37 -8.94
CA MET A 1 22.55 -21.46 -8.00
C MET A 1 21.34 -20.99 -7.22
N ALA A 2 20.33 -21.84 -7.03
CA ALA A 2 19.19 -21.48 -6.19
C ALA A 2 19.56 -21.79 -4.74
N ASP A 3 19.63 -20.76 -3.90
CA ASP A 3 19.94 -20.95 -2.49
C ASP A 3 18.75 -21.61 -1.78
N ARG A 4 19.04 -22.57 -0.91
CA ARG A 4 18.04 -23.37 -0.21
C ARG A 4 18.27 -23.27 1.29
N LEU A 5 17.18 -23.20 2.06
CA LEU A 5 17.22 -23.29 3.51
C LEU A 5 16.86 -24.72 3.91
N SER A 6 17.73 -25.38 4.68
CA SER A 6 17.41 -26.65 5.33
C SER A 6 16.84 -26.40 6.72
N ILE A 7 15.70 -27.02 7.02
CA ILE A 7 15.07 -27.05 8.34
C ILE A 7 15.07 -28.51 8.82
N ASN A 8 15.69 -28.76 9.97
CA ASN A 8 15.69 -30.06 10.61
C ASN A 8 14.64 -30.09 11.74
N ASP A 9 13.65 -30.96 11.63
CA ASP A 9 12.63 -31.15 12.69
C ASP A 9 13.02 -32.32 13.60
N THR A 10 13.37 -32.01 14.85
CA THR A 10 13.76 -33.02 15.85
C THR A 10 12.60 -33.94 16.26
N ARG A 11 11.35 -33.56 16.03
CA ARG A 11 10.17 -34.36 16.41
C ARG A 11 9.96 -35.55 15.46
N THR A 12 10.24 -35.35 14.18
CA THR A 12 10.07 -36.36 13.12
C THR A 12 11.38 -36.94 12.63
N GLY A 13 12.51 -36.26 12.92
CA GLY A 13 13.83 -36.63 12.41
C GLY A 13 14.01 -36.34 10.92
N ASN A 14 13.09 -35.61 10.30
CA ASN A 14 13.10 -35.32 8.87
C ASN A 14 13.75 -33.97 8.58
N GLU A 15 14.49 -33.94 7.48
CA GLU A 15 15.11 -32.73 6.94
C GLU A 15 14.25 -32.18 5.78
N HIS A 16 13.93 -30.89 5.83
CA HIS A 16 13.09 -30.21 4.85
C HIS A 16 13.87 -29.09 4.17
N GLU A 17 14.02 -29.18 2.85
CA GLU A 17 14.63 -28.12 2.04
C GLU A 17 13.58 -27.16 1.48
N LEU A 18 13.72 -25.88 1.79
CA LEU A 18 12.88 -24.79 1.30
C LEU A 18 13.65 -23.90 0.32
N SER A 19 12.99 -23.46 -0.74
CA SER A 19 13.58 -22.52 -1.69
C SER A 19 13.50 -21.09 -1.17
N LEU A 20 14.61 -20.36 -1.25
CA LEU A 20 14.65 -18.93 -0.95
C LEU A 20 14.23 -18.11 -2.18
N SER A 21 13.39 -17.10 -1.97
CA SER A 21 13.07 -16.08 -2.95
C SER A 21 13.81 -14.80 -2.62
N TYR A 22 14.51 -14.24 -3.60
CA TYR A 22 15.23 -12.99 -3.45
C TYR A 22 14.47 -11.84 -4.11
N GLY A 23 14.54 -10.66 -3.47
CA GLY A 23 14.08 -9.40 -4.04
C GLY A 23 15.06 -8.84 -5.09
N THR A 24 14.65 -7.77 -5.76
CA THR A 24 15.50 -7.06 -6.75
C THR A 24 16.64 -6.29 -6.09
N HIS A 25 16.47 -5.85 -4.84
CA HIS A 25 17.49 -5.11 -4.09
C HIS A 25 18.26 -6.05 -3.17
N VAL A 26 19.59 -5.92 -3.16
CA VAL A 26 20.51 -6.79 -2.40
C VAL A 26 20.24 -6.74 -0.89
N ASN A 27 19.81 -5.58 -0.40
CA ASN A 27 19.49 -5.36 1.02
C ASN A 27 18.04 -5.76 1.39
N ALA A 28 17.21 -6.19 0.43
CA ALA A 28 15.79 -6.51 0.68
C ALA A 28 15.55 -7.86 1.36
N GLY A 29 16.61 -8.54 1.82
CA GLY A 29 16.53 -9.85 2.46
C GLY A 29 16.08 -10.97 1.51
N SER A 30 16.03 -12.18 2.05
CA SER A 30 15.45 -13.36 1.40
C SER A 30 14.15 -13.75 2.10
N ALA A 31 13.18 -14.22 1.31
CA ALA A 31 11.87 -14.61 1.81
C ALA A 31 11.59 -16.09 1.50
N ILE A 32 10.88 -16.74 2.41
CA ILE A 32 10.39 -18.11 2.26
C ILE A 32 8.87 -18.05 2.13
N SER A 33 8.31 -18.94 1.32
CA SER A 33 6.86 -19.07 1.23
C SER A 33 6.31 -19.76 2.48
N ALA A 34 5.45 -19.07 3.23
CA ALA A 34 4.80 -19.62 4.43
C ALA A 34 3.96 -20.88 4.14
N LYS A 35 3.53 -21.09 2.89
CA LYS A 35 2.84 -22.33 2.46
C LYS A 35 3.75 -23.55 2.57
N ASP A 36 5.05 -23.38 2.44
CA ASP A 36 5.99 -24.49 2.50
C ASP A 36 6.24 -24.94 3.94
N LEU A 37 6.16 -24.02 4.92
CA LEU A 37 6.19 -24.37 6.35
C LEU A 37 4.98 -25.21 6.76
N ARG A 38 3.83 -24.98 6.13
CA ARG A 38 2.62 -25.81 6.34
C ARG A 38 2.79 -27.26 5.89
N LYS A 39 3.73 -27.54 4.97
CA LYS A 39 4.00 -28.92 4.50
C LYS A 39 4.76 -29.74 5.54
N ILE A 40 5.37 -29.10 6.54
CA ILE A 40 6.06 -29.76 7.64
C ILE A 40 4.98 -30.22 8.62
N LYS A 41 4.69 -31.52 8.62
CA LYS A 41 3.65 -32.16 9.43
C LYS A 41 4.23 -33.33 10.22
N THR A 42 3.68 -33.56 11.42
CA THR A 42 4.05 -34.71 12.26
C THR A 42 3.17 -35.94 11.95
N SER A 43 1.91 -35.72 11.60
CA SER A 43 0.94 -36.75 11.21
C SER A 43 0.02 -36.24 10.09
N ASP A 44 -0.68 -37.14 9.39
CA ASP A 44 -1.54 -36.74 8.26
C ASP A 44 -2.69 -35.80 8.66
N ASP A 45 -3.16 -35.92 9.91
CA ASP A 45 -4.24 -35.09 10.49
C ASP A 45 -3.75 -33.77 11.11
N ASP A 46 -2.42 -33.55 11.13
CA ASP A 46 -1.83 -32.33 11.64
C ASP A 46 -1.98 -31.17 10.63
N PHE A 47 -2.22 -29.96 11.14
CA PHE A 47 -2.40 -28.75 10.33
C PHE A 47 -1.07 -28.23 9.76
N GLY A 48 0.05 -28.65 10.35
CA GLY A 48 1.42 -28.26 9.99
C GLY A 48 1.93 -27.06 10.78
N VAL A 49 3.20 -26.68 10.54
CA VAL A 49 3.83 -25.55 11.24
C VAL A 49 3.29 -24.21 10.74
N LEU A 50 2.95 -23.32 11.68
CA LEU A 50 2.48 -21.96 11.44
C LEU A 50 3.54 -20.95 11.85
N VAL A 51 3.62 -19.84 11.12
CA VAL A 51 4.42 -18.68 11.51
C VAL A 51 3.59 -17.82 12.44
N HIS A 52 4.06 -17.64 13.67
CA HIS A 52 3.45 -16.74 14.63
C HIS A 52 4.28 -15.44 14.71
N ASP A 53 3.77 -14.38 14.09
CA ASP A 53 4.41 -13.06 14.03
C ASP A 53 3.32 -11.97 14.25
N PRO A 54 3.02 -11.63 15.52
CA PRO A 54 2.02 -10.60 15.81
C PRO A 54 2.52 -9.24 15.32
N GLY A 55 1.88 -8.72 14.27
CA GLY A 55 2.23 -7.43 13.65
C GLY A 55 3.04 -7.53 12.36
N PHE A 56 3.32 -8.74 11.86
CA PHE A 56 3.99 -8.98 10.57
C PHE A 56 5.35 -8.28 10.43
N MET A 57 6.14 -8.17 11.51
CA MET A 57 7.42 -7.46 11.47
C MET A 57 8.47 -8.19 10.63
N ASN A 58 8.40 -9.53 10.57
CA ASN A 58 9.33 -10.38 9.82
C ASN A 58 8.63 -11.13 8.66
N THR A 59 7.37 -10.82 8.41
CA THR A 59 6.57 -11.53 7.41
C THR A 59 6.32 -10.65 6.20
N SER A 60 6.84 -11.07 5.04
CA SER A 60 6.50 -10.43 3.76
C SER A 60 5.14 -10.91 3.25
N ALA A 61 4.16 -10.01 3.18
CA ALA A 61 2.81 -10.34 2.74
C ALA A 61 2.65 -10.37 1.22
N CYS A 62 3.38 -9.53 0.49
CA CYS A 62 3.26 -9.42 -0.96
C CYS A 62 4.59 -9.06 -1.63
N LYS A 63 4.73 -9.47 -2.90
CA LYS A 63 5.81 -9.02 -3.77
C LYS A 63 5.35 -7.78 -4.53
N SER A 64 5.98 -6.65 -4.28
CA SER A 64 5.68 -5.38 -4.96
C SER A 64 6.92 -4.80 -5.63
N SER A 65 6.73 -4.19 -6.80
CA SER A 65 7.77 -3.45 -7.53
C SER A 65 7.54 -1.94 -7.53
N ILE A 66 6.72 -1.43 -6.60
CA ILE A 66 6.30 -0.02 -6.57
C ILE A 66 7.28 0.83 -5.77
N THR A 67 7.50 0.49 -4.49
CA THR A 67 8.34 1.28 -3.59
C THR A 67 9.37 0.40 -2.92
N TYR A 68 10.59 0.93 -2.77
CA TYR A 68 11.63 0.31 -1.96
C TYR A 68 12.06 1.28 -0.86
N ILE A 69 12.24 0.74 0.35
CA ILE A 69 12.60 1.50 1.55
C ILE A 69 13.77 0.79 2.21
N ASP A 70 14.86 1.51 2.41
CA ASP A 70 15.99 1.11 3.25
C ASP A 70 16.08 2.09 4.42
N GLY A 71 15.73 1.61 5.63
CA GLY A 71 15.67 2.43 6.83
C GLY A 71 17.04 2.84 7.37
N ASP A 72 18.06 2.01 7.17
CA ASP A 72 19.41 2.24 7.69
C ASP A 72 20.18 3.21 6.79
N ALA A 73 20.05 3.03 5.47
CA ALA A 73 20.64 3.94 4.50
C ALA A 73 19.81 5.23 4.31
N GLY A 74 18.57 5.25 4.77
CA GLY A 74 17.64 6.37 4.58
C GLY A 74 17.20 6.56 3.13
N ILE A 75 17.13 5.48 2.35
CA ILE A 75 16.81 5.51 0.92
C ILE A 75 15.32 5.18 0.72
N LEU A 76 14.62 6.04 -0.02
CA LEU A 76 13.24 5.80 -0.47
C LEU A 76 13.19 5.91 -1.99
N LEU A 77 12.84 4.81 -2.66
CA LEU A 77 12.73 4.74 -4.10
C LEU A 77 11.28 4.49 -4.54
N TYR A 78 10.82 5.24 -5.54
CA TYR A 78 9.59 4.97 -6.27
C TYR A 78 9.95 4.45 -7.67
N ARG A 79 9.58 3.21 -7.98
CA ARG A 79 9.93 2.52 -9.24
C ARG A 79 11.42 2.58 -9.58
N GLY A 80 12.29 2.75 -8.57
CA GLY A 80 13.74 2.88 -8.72
C GLY A 80 14.26 4.33 -8.70
N TYR A 81 13.39 5.34 -8.75
CA TYR A 81 13.78 6.75 -8.68
C TYR A 81 13.85 7.23 -7.23
N PRO A 82 14.92 7.94 -6.82
CA PRO A 82 15.04 8.50 -5.48
C PRO A 82 14.01 9.61 -5.25
N ILE A 83 13.46 9.64 -4.03
CA ILE A 83 12.39 10.58 -3.69
C ILE A 83 12.84 12.05 -3.77
N GLU A 84 14.12 12.32 -3.49
CA GLU A 84 14.70 13.67 -3.53
C GLU A 84 14.64 14.25 -4.95
N GLU A 85 14.88 13.41 -5.96
CA GLU A 85 14.81 13.83 -7.35
C GLU A 85 13.37 14.07 -7.81
N LEU A 86 12.46 13.17 -7.45
CA LEU A 86 11.04 13.33 -7.78
C LEU A 86 10.45 14.57 -7.11
N ALA A 87 10.78 14.84 -5.85
CA ALA A 87 10.29 16.01 -5.13
C ALA A 87 10.82 17.33 -5.70
N ALA A 88 12.03 17.35 -6.28
CA ALA A 88 12.64 18.55 -6.82
C ALA A 88 12.27 18.82 -8.28
N LYS A 89 12.06 17.76 -9.08
CA LYS A 89 11.94 17.86 -10.55
C LYS A 89 10.56 17.48 -11.08
N SER A 90 9.73 16.78 -10.31
CA SER A 90 8.45 16.24 -10.79
C SER A 90 7.25 16.83 -10.06
N THR A 91 6.12 16.79 -10.72
CA THR A 91 4.81 17.18 -10.20
C THR A 91 4.07 16.00 -9.61
N TYR A 92 3.06 16.27 -8.78
CA TYR A 92 2.23 15.21 -8.19
C TYR A 92 1.56 14.31 -9.23
N LEU A 93 1.10 14.87 -10.36
CA LEU A 93 0.41 14.12 -11.41
C LEU A 93 1.35 13.16 -12.14
N GLU A 94 2.60 13.57 -12.38
CA GLU A 94 3.64 12.71 -12.97
C GLU A 94 4.00 11.55 -12.02
N VAL A 95 4.13 11.83 -10.72
CA VAL A 95 4.41 10.77 -9.73
C VAL A 95 3.21 9.81 -9.60
N ALA A 96 1.98 10.31 -9.65
CA ALA A 96 0.78 9.47 -9.65
C ALA A 96 0.75 8.56 -10.89
N TYR A 97 1.08 9.10 -12.05
CA TYR A 97 1.22 8.34 -13.29
C TYR A 97 2.29 7.25 -13.17
N LEU A 98 3.47 7.60 -12.64
CA LEU A 98 4.60 6.68 -12.43
C LEU A 98 4.22 5.50 -11.53
N LEU A 99 3.50 5.74 -10.44
CA LEU A 99 3.10 4.67 -9.52
C LEU A 99 2.14 3.69 -10.20
N LEU A 100 1.19 4.23 -10.98
CA LEU A 100 0.15 3.47 -11.64
C LEU A 100 0.66 2.68 -12.85
N HIS A 101 1.35 3.35 -13.77
CA HIS A 101 1.81 2.79 -15.04
C HIS A 101 3.19 2.16 -14.96
N GLY A 102 4.01 2.58 -13.99
CA GLY A 102 5.35 2.03 -13.74
C GLY A 102 6.49 2.75 -14.46
N GLU A 103 6.18 3.66 -15.39
CA GLU A 103 7.15 4.46 -16.15
C GLU A 103 6.81 5.95 -16.08
N LEU A 104 7.78 6.82 -16.34
CA LEU A 104 7.55 8.27 -16.40
C LEU A 104 6.81 8.63 -17.69
N PRO A 105 5.80 9.52 -17.64
CA PRO A 105 5.01 9.88 -18.81
C PRO A 105 5.83 10.73 -19.79
N ASN A 106 5.52 10.61 -21.07
CA ASN A 106 5.93 11.61 -22.07
C ASN A 106 5.06 12.88 -21.95
N GLU A 107 5.51 14.01 -22.52
CA GLU A 107 4.79 15.30 -22.45
C GLU A 107 3.35 15.18 -22.99
N SER A 108 3.16 14.47 -24.11
CA SER A 108 1.83 14.23 -24.68
C SER A 108 0.95 13.34 -23.81
N GLU A 109 1.53 12.35 -23.13
CA GLU A 109 0.80 11.44 -22.24
C GLU A 109 0.39 12.16 -20.96
N LEU A 110 1.25 13.04 -20.46
CA LEU A 110 0.98 13.86 -19.28
C LEU A 110 -0.16 14.85 -19.54
N ASP A 111 -0.25 15.43 -20.73
CA ASP A 111 -1.34 16.35 -21.10
C ASP A 111 -2.69 15.62 -21.18
N ILE A 112 -2.71 14.43 -21.79
CA ILE A 112 -3.89 13.55 -21.80
C ILE A 112 -4.29 13.18 -20.37
N TRP A 113 -3.34 12.73 -19.57
CA TRP A 113 -3.57 12.34 -18.18
C TRP A 113 -4.13 13.50 -17.33
N THR A 114 -3.55 14.68 -17.49
CA THR A 114 -4.01 15.89 -16.78
C THR A 114 -5.42 16.28 -17.21
N THR A 115 -5.72 16.19 -18.50
CA THR A 115 -7.05 16.46 -19.05
C THR A 115 -8.08 15.45 -18.55
N ASP A 116 -7.74 14.16 -18.56
CA ASP A 116 -8.60 13.09 -18.08
C ASP A 116 -8.93 13.26 -16.60
N ILE A 117 -7.92 13.50 -15.75
CA ILE A 117 -8.13 13.78 -14.32
C ILE A 117 -9.03 15.00 -14.15
N THR A 118 -8.75 16.08 -14.86
CA THR A 118 -9.53 17.33 -14.76
C THR A 118 -11.00 17.08 -15.10
N ASN A 119 -11.28 16.32 -16.15
CA ASN A 119 -12.64 15.97 -16.56
C ASN A 119 -13.36 15.05 -15.56
N HIS A 120 -12.62 14.22 -14.81
CA HIS A 120 -13.17 13.31 -13.80
C HIS A 120 -13.27 13.92 -12.38
N THR A 121 -12.88 15.18 -12.20
CA THR A 121 -13.08 15.90 -10.92
C THR A 121 -14.53 16.28 -10.64
N PHE A 122 -15.39 16.31 -11.68
CA PHE A 122 -16.79 16.69 -11.52
C PHE A 122 -17.60 15.62 -10.78
N LEU A 123 -18.15 16.02 -9.64
CA LEU A 123 -18.94 15.14 -8.78
C LEU A 123 -20.44 15.30 -9.04
N ASN A 124 -21.18 14.20 -8.88
CA ASN A 124 -22.63 14.23 -8.96
C ASN A 124 -23.21 15.11 -7.85
N GLU A 125 -24.15 15.99 -8.18
CA GLU A 125 -24.83 16.89 -7.21
C GLU A 125 -25.46 16.14 -6.03
N LYS A 126 -25.84 14.86 -6.22
CA LYS A 126 -26.36 14.01 -5.15
C LYS A 126 -25.35 13.82 -4.00
N ILE A 127 -24.05 13.77 -4.32
CA ILE A 127 -22.98 13.64 -3.32
C ILE A 127 -22.81 14.95 -2.54
N LYS A 128 -22.96 16.10 -3.21
CA LYS A 128 -22.96 17.40 -2.53
C LYS A 128 -24.08 17.48 -1.48
N LYS A 129 -25.31 17.10 -1.85
CA LYS A 129 -26.43 17.04 -0.90
C LYS A 129 -26.21 16.04 0.24
N PHE A 130 -25.52 14.94 -0.03
CA PHE A 130 -25.13 13.98 0.99
C PHE A 130 -24.13 14.59 2.00
N LEU A 131 -23.16 15.36 1.51
CA LEU A 131 -22.20 16.08 2.36
C LEU A 131 -22.88 17.18 3.21
N ASP A 132 -23.87 17.87 2.64
CA ASP A 132 -24.67 18.87 3.36
C ASP A 132 -25.51 18.24 4.50
N GLY A 133 -25.70 16.92 4.50
CA GLY A 133 -26.41 16.19 5.54
C GLY A 133 -25.60 15.97 6.83
N PHE A 134 -24.29 16.22 6.83
CA PHE A 134 -23.48 16.14 8.04
C PHE A 134 -23.69 17.35 8.95
N ARG A 135 -23.53 17.13 10.26
CA ARG A 135 -23.48 18.23 11.21
C ARG A 135 -22.22 19.07 10.95
N TYR A 136 -22.33 20.38 11.16
CA TYR A 136 -21.25 21.34 10.93
C TYR A 136 -19.96 21.09 11.74
N ASP A 137 -20.01 20.28 12.81
CA ASP A 137 -18.86 19.93 13.67
C ASP A 137 -18.33 18.50 13.47
N ALA A 138 -18.84 17.79 12.47
CA ALA A 138 -18.41 16.42 12.22
C ALA A 138 -16.92 16.38 11.82
N HIS A 139 -16.20 15.39 12.36
CA HIS A 139 -14.78 15.24 12.09
C HIS A 139 -14.57 14.97 10.58
N PRO A 140 -13.67 15.69 9.89
CA PRO A 140 -13.54 15.64 8.43
C PRO A 140 -13.18 14.24 7.91
N MET A 141 -12.47 13.42 8.68
CA MET A 141 -12.23 12.02 8.32
C MET A 141 -13.50 11.17 8.29
N GLY A 142 -14.46 11.42 9.18
CA GLY A 142 -15.75 10.71 9.17
C GLY A 142 -16.56 11.08 7.93
N ILE A 143 -16.60 12.37 7.61
CA ILE A 143 -17.23 12.88 6.39
C ILE A 143 -16.60 12.25 5.14
N LEU A 144 -15.26 12.20 5.07
CA LEU A 144 -14.53 11.61 3.95
C LEU A 144 -14.85 10.13 3.76
N VAL A 145 -14.80 9.33 4.84
CA VAL A 145 -15.08 7.89 4.78
C VAL A 145 -16.51 7.63 4.33
N SER A 146 -17.47 8.39 4.84
CA SER A 146 -18.87 8.26 4.44
C SER A 146 -19.12 8.70 3.00
N ALA A 147 -18.48 9.78 2.54
CA ALA A 147 -18.58 10.23 1.16
C ALA A 147 -17.96 9.21 0.18
N LEU A 148 -16.81 8.64 0.56
CA LEU A 148 -16.15 7.55 -0.16
C LEU A 148 -17.04 6.30 -0.27
N ALA A 149 -17.66 5.90 0.85
CA ALA A 149 -18.59 4.78 0.84
C ALA A 149 -19.81 5.07 -0.04
N SER A 150 -20.33 6.30 -0.02
CA SER A 150 -21.45 6.73 -0.86
C SER A 150 -21.09 6.68 -2.36
N LEU A 151 -19.88 7.10 -2.74
CA LEU A 151 -19.38 7.04 -4.13
C LEU A 151 -19.47 5.64 -4.73
N SER A 152 -19.14 4.60 -3.96
CA SER A 152 -19.22 3.20 -4.41
C SER A 152 -20.63 2.78 -4.88
N THR A 153 -21.68 3.42 -4.36
CA THR A 153 -23.07 3.13 -4.74
C THR A 153 -23.49 3.83 -6.04
N PHE A 154 -22.83 4.94 -6.40
CA PHE A 154 -23.13 5.69 -7.62
C PHE A 154 -22.52 5.06 -8.87
N TYR A 155 -21.49 4.23 -8.72
CA TYR A 155 -20.77 3.59 -9.82
C TYR A 155 -20.89 2.05 -9.78
N PRO A 156 -22.07 1.44 -9.93
CA PRO A 156 -22.24 -0.01 -9.83
C PRO A 156 -21.44 -0.80 -10.88
N LYS A 157 -21.02 -0.15 -11.97
CA LYS A 157 -20.17 -0.73 -13.01
C LYS A 157 -18.71 -0.96 -12.56
N SER A 158 -18.21 -0.26 -11.53
CA SER A 158 -16.85 -0.46 -11.01
C SER A 158 -16.72 -1.69 -10.12
N ARG A 159 -17.83 -2.34 -9.73
CA ARG A 159 -17.85 -3.56 -8.93
C ARG A 159 -17.18 -4.77 -9.62
N ASN A 160 -17.15 -4.82 -10.95
CA ASN A 160 -16.60 -5.96 -11.67
C ASN A 160 -15.11 -5.77 -11.97
N VAL A 161 -14.27 -6.29 -11.06
CA VAL A 161 -12.80 -6.17 -11.08
C VAL A 161 -12.15 -6.99 -12.21
N GLN A 162 -12.85 -7.99 -12.75
CA GLN A 162 -12.29 -8.93 -13.73
C GLN A 162 -12.37 -8.42 -15.18
N ASP A 163 -13.11 -7.34 -15.43
CA ASP A 163 -13.25 -6.75 -16.75
C ASP A 163 -12.19 -5.65 -16.97
N LYS A 164 -11.28 -5.88 -17.92
CA LYS A 164 -10.16 -4.95 -18.24
C LYS A 164 -10.65 -3.56 -18.64
N GLY A 165 -11.88 -3.43 -19.15
CA GLY A 165 -12.50 -2.14 -19.47
C GLY A 165 -12.96 -1.34 -18.24
N ASN A 166 -13.11 -1.99 -17.07
CA ASN A 166 -13.52 -1.33 -15.83
C ASN A 166 -12.34 -0.89 -14.96
N SER A 167 -11.13 -1.39 -15.21
CA SER A 167 -9.92 -0.91 -14.51
C SER A 167 -9.77 0.61 -14.66
N CYS A 168 -10.01 1.15 -15.86
CA CYS A 168 -10.01 2.58 -16.14
C CYS A 168 -11.04 3.37 -15.31
N LYS A 169 -12.22 2.79 -15.06
CA LYS A 169 -13.31 3.45 -14.30
C LYS A 169 -13.08 3.44 -12.79
N ILE A 170 -12.37 2.43 -12.26
CA ILE A 170 -11.97 2.41 -10.85
C ILE A 170 -11.01 3.57 -10.57
N TYR A 171 -10.12 3.93 -11.53
CA TYR A 171 -9.24 5.08 -11.38
C TYR A 171 -10.01 6.41 -11.32
N THR A 172 -11.04 6.57 -12.17
CA THR A 172 -11.92 7.76 -12.08
C THR A 172 -12.64 7.89 -10.74
N GLU A 173 -12.92 6.76 -10.07
CA GLU A 173 -13.51 6.74 -8.74
C GLU A 173 -12.52 7.28 -7.69
N ILE A 174 -11.25 6.88 -7.76
CA ILE A 174 -10.15 7.36 -6.90
C ILE A 174 -9.84 8.84 -7.17
N ASP A 175 -9.93 9.30 -8.42
CA ASP A 175 -9.64 10.68 -8.78
C ASP A 175 -10.70 11.66 -8.29
N SER A 176 -11.98 11.28 -8.34
CA SER A 176 -13.06 12.07 -7.72
C SER A 176 -12.92 12.20 -6.19
N GLN A 177 -12.26 11.24 -5.54
CA GLN A 177 -11.98 11.24 -4.10
C GLN A 177 -10.84 12.21 -3.75
N ASN A 178 -9.89 12.43 -4.68
CA ASN A 178 -8.77 13.37 -4.50
C ASN A 178 -9.19 14.84 -4.54
N THR A 179 -10.36 15.19 -5.08
CA THR A 179 -10.90 16.56 -5.04
C THR A 179 -11.23 17.04 -3.62
N TYR A 180 -11.62 16.13 -2.71
CA TYR A 180 -11.90 16.48 -1.30
C TYR A 180 -10.64 16.53 -0.44
N THR A 181 -9.61 15.74 -0.78
CA THR A 181 -8.32 15.77 -0.06
C THR A 181 -7.43 16.92 -0.55
N SER A 182 -7.55 17.38 -1.79
CA SER A 182 -6.77 18.51 -2.33
C SER A 182 -7.08 19.86 -1.67
N SER A 183 -8.33 20.12 -1.27
CA SER A 183 -8.67 21.31 -0.44
C SER A 183 -8.09 21.25 0.98
N PHE A 184 -7.79 20.05 1.51
CA PHE A 184 -7.08 19.87 2.79
C PHE A 184 -5.55 19.66 2.61
N ARG A 185 -5.06 19.53 1.37
CA ARG A 185 -3.67 19.23 1.00
C ARG A 185 -2.94 20.42 0.35
N LEU A 186 -2.96 21.58 0.99
CA LEU A 186 -1.88 22.55 0.78
C LEU A 186 -1.06 22.86 2.04
N GLN A 187 -1.47 22.40 3.23
CA GLN A 187 -0.71 22.68 4.46
C GLN A 187 -0.13 21.45 5.17
N ILE A 188 -0.67 20.25 4.98
CA ILE A 188 -0.32 19.13 5.87
C ILE A 188 0.60 18.08 5.21
N GLN A 189 0.46 17.77 3.91
CA GLN A 189 1.06 16.52 3.42
C GLN A 189 2.55 16.54 3.04
N CYS A 190 3.11 17.62 2.48
CA CYS A 190 4.56 17.64 2.19
C CYS A 190 5.42 17.82 3.45
N ARG A 191 4.88 18.38 4.55
CA ARG A 191 5.58 18.42 5.84
C ARG A 191 5.37 17.15 6.67
N LEU A 192 4.19 16.51 6.64
CA LEU A 192 3.98 15.29 7.46
C LEU A 192 4.75 14.07 6.94
N ALA A 193 4.88 13.86 5.63
CA ALA A 193 5.64 12.70 5.13
C ALA A 193 7.14 12.80 5.46
N ILE A 194 7.72 14.02 5.39
CA ILE A 194 9.12 14.31 5.77
C ILE A 194 9.30 14.36 7.31
N CYS A 195 8.27 14.73 8.07
CA CYS A 195 8.33 14.78 9.54
C CYS A 195 8.05 13.41 10.18
N ILE A 196 7.23 12.55 9.56
CA ILE A 196 6.96 11.18 10.01
C ILE A 196 8.17 10.28 9.77
N SER A 197 8.93 10.46 8.68
CA SER A 197 10.20 9.73 8.51
C SER A 197 11.27 10.13 9.54
N ARG A 198 11.22 11.38 10.06
CA ARG A 198 12.15 11.87 11.10
C ARG A 198 11.72 11.61 12.54
N GLN A 199 10.42 11.61 12.86
CA GLN A 199 9.92 11.45 14.24
C GLN A 199 9.55 10.02 14.62
N ARG A 200 9.17 9.16 13.66
CA ARG A 200 8.81 7.76 13.95
C ARG A 200 10.03 6.88 14.25
N PHE A 201 11.24 7.35 13.91
CA PHE A 201 12.52 6.71 14.21
C PHE A 201 12.93 6.78 15.70
N LYS A 202 12.29 7.63 16.53
CA LYS A 202 12.60 7.75 17.97
C LYS A 202 11.48 7.30 18.92
N LEU A 203 10.24 7.20 18.46
CA LEU A 203 9.08 6.95 19.33
C LEU A 203 8.69 5.47 19.45
N PHE A 204 9.27 4.58 18.64
CA PHE A 204 8.95 3.14 18.72
C PHE A 204 9.75 2.38 19.80
N SER A 205 10.71 3.02 20.48
CA SER A 205 11.48 2.42 21.58
C SER A 205 10.92 2.69 22.98
N GLN A 206 9.76 3.34 23.11
CA GLN A 206 9.23 3.79 24.41
C GLN A 206 7.74 3.51 24.68
N PHE A 207 7.05 2.68 23.88
CA PHE A 207 5.71 2.25 24.26
C PHE A 207 5.77 0.98 25.12
N PRO A 208 5.40 1.04 26.41
CA PRO A 208 5.30 -0.15 27.25
C PRO A 208 4.15 -1.03 26.78
N GLU A 209 4.37 -2.35 26.80
CA GLU A 209 3.38 -3.40 26.57
C GLU A 209 2.17 -3.17 27.47
N TYR A 210 1.00 -2.94 26.85
CA TYR A 210 -0.29 -3.06 27.54
C TYR A 210 -0.85 -4.44 27.22
N ASP A 211 -0.69 -5.36 28.15
CA ASP A 211 -1.44 -6.62 28.20
C ASP A 211 -2.94 -6.32 28.31
N VAL A 212 -3.69 -6.65 27.26
CA VAL A 212 -5.15 -6.65 27.30
C VAL A 212 -5.61 -8.10 27.18
N PRO A 213 -6.26 -8.68 28.20
CA PRO A 213 -6.71 -10.06 28.16
C PRO A 213 -7.90 -10.21 27.20
N CYS A 214 -7.74 -11.10 26.22
CA CYS A 214 -8.80 -11.51 25.31
C CYS A 214 -9.87 -12.32 26.06
N TYR A 215 -11.12 -11.86 26.00
CA TYR A 215 -12.32 -12.70 26.14
C TYR A 215 -12.81 -13.11 24.77
#